data_AF-A0A3L7Y8U3-F1
#
_entry.id   AF-A0A3L7Y8U3-F1
#
_cell.length_a   1.000
_cell.length_b   1.000
_cell.length_c   1.000
_cell.angle_alpha   90.00
_cell.angle_beta   90.00
_cell.angle_gamma   90.00
#
_symmetry.space_group_name_H-M   'P 1'
#
loop_
_entity.id
_entity.type
_entity.pdbx_description
1 polymer ?
#
loop_
_entity_poly.entity_id
_entity_poly.type
_entity_poly.pdbx_seq_one_letter_code
_entity_poly.pdbx_strand_id
1 'polypeptide(L)'
;MEVSRNWRLQSQRYRMEGLRCEQCGTVVFPARAHCPQCAGESFAAQGLRGLGEVYSFTQVHDAPAGFENDAPFFLALVRLDEGPLVTAQLTDVERETVHIGMPVEMVTRKLREDGERGMLVYGYKFRPLLRQRRPDEAVALPARVRVPATEAVAA
;
A
#
# COMPACT_ATOMS: atom_id res chain seq x y z
N MET A 1 2.76 7.53 20.25
CA MET A 1 3.36 8.49 19.30
C MET A 1 4.41 7.75 18.46
N GLU A 2 4.08 7.43 17.22
CA GLU A 2 4.82 6.47 16.35
C GLU A 2 5.58 7.14 15.19
N VAL A 3 5.98 8.40 15.38
CA VAL A 3 6.52 9.28 14.32
C VAL A 3 7.70 8.64 13.58
N SER A 4 8.73 8.19 14.31
CA SER A 4 9.94 7.62 13.72
C SER A 4 9.66 6.35 12.90
N ARG A 5 8.69 5.54 13.32
CA ARG A 5 8.26 4.35 12.58
C ARG A 5 7.56 4.73 11.28
N ASN A 6 6.62 5.67 11.34
CA ASN A 6 5.88 6.13 10.15
C ASN A 6 6.83 6.77 9.12
N TRP A 7 7.82 7.54 9.57
CA TRP A 7 8.85 8.11 8.69
C TRP A 7 9.68 7.04 7.97
N ARG A 8 10.19 6.03 8.69
CA ARG A 8 10.98 4.93 8.08
C ARG A 8 10.18 4.09 7.08
N LEU A 9 8.88 3.93 7.29
CA LEU A 9 8.00 3.13 6.43
C LEU A 9 7.36 3.93 5.28
N GLN A 10 7.73 5.19 5.10
CA GLN A 10 7.09 6.09 4.13
C GLN A 10 7.21 5.58 2.69
N SER A 11 8.36 5.05 2.28
CA SER A 11 8.55 4.52 0.92
C SER A 11 7.60 3.35 0.62
N GLN A 12 7.51 2.41 1.54
CA GLN A 12 6.61 1.25 1.46
C GLN A 12 5.14 1.68 1.44
N ARG A 13 4.76 2.65 2.27
CA ARG A 13 3.35 3.09 2.38
C ARG A 13 2.88 3.95 1.23
N TYR A 14 3.73 4.85 0.73
CA TYR A 14 3.31 5.87 -0.24
C TYR A 14 3.57 5.44 -1.68
N ARG A 15 4.56 4.56 -1.90
CA ARG A 15 5.01 4.17 -3.24
C ARG A 15 4.97 2.66 -3.48
N MET A 16 4.54 1.88 -2.48
CA MET A 16 4.64 0.42 -2.49
C MET A 16 6.00 -0.07 -2.97
N GLU A 17 7.05 0.50 -2.38
CA GLU A 17 8.43 0.07 -2.59
C GLU A 17 8.66 -1.24 -1.83
N GLY A 18 8.79 -2.35 -2.55
CA GLY A 18 9.14 -3.67 -2.01
C GLY A 18 10.61 -4.00 -2.20
N LEU A 19 10.93 -5.27 -1.99
CA LEU A 19 12.27 -5.82 -2.18
C LEU A 19 12.23 -6.95 -3.19
N ARG A 20 13.28 -7.08 -4.00
CA ARG A 20 13.55 -8.26 -4.82
C ARG A 20 14.75 -8.99 -4.27
N CYS A 21 14.60 -10.27 -3.94
CA CYS A 21 15.72 -11.08 -3.54
C CYS A 21 16.70 -11.23 -4.72
N GLU A 22 17.97 -10.92 -4.52
CA GLU A 22 18.98 -11.00 -5.58
C GLU A 22 19.36 -12.44 -5.92
N GLN A 23 19.15 -13.37 -4.99
CA GLN A 23 19.51 -14.78 -5.14
C GLN A 23 18.45 -15.59 -5.90
N CYS A 24 17.17 -15.47 -5.51
CA CYS A 24 16.09 -16.26 -6.11
C CYS A 24 15.08 -15.44 -6.92
N GLY A 25 15.22 -14.11 -6.96
CA GLY A 25 14.32 -13.23 -7.70
C GLY A 25 12.95 -13.00 -7.07
N THR A 26 12.64 -13.62 -5.93
CA THR A 26 11.35 -13.47 -5.23
C THR A 26 11.12 -12.01 -4.82
N VAL A 27 9.94 -11.48 -5.14
CA VAL A 27 9.49 -10.17 -4.68
C VAL A 27 8.86 -10.29 -3.30
N VAL A 28 9.26 -9.40 -2.39
CA VAL A 28 8.85 -9.42 -0.98
C VAL A 28 8.30 -8.05 -0.61
N PHE A 29 7.10 -8.06 -0.04
CA PHE A 29 6.46 -6.88 0.55
C PHE A 29 5.59 -7.32 1.73
N PRO A 30 5.66 -6.66 2.90
CA PRO A 30 6.56 -5.56 3.27
C PRO A 30 8.04 -5.93 3.30
N ALA A 31 8.94 -4.96 3.47
CA ALA A 31 10.38 -5.20 3.56
C ALA A 31 10.73 -6.12 4.75
N ARG A 32 11.66 -7.07 4.53
CA ARG A 32 12.10 -8.07 5.51
C ARG A 32 13.62 -8.24 5.46
N ALA A 33 14.20 -8.77 6.54
CA ALA A 33 15.64 -9.04 6.63
C ALA A 33 16.06 -10.34 5.90
N HIS A 34 15.17 -11.34 5.81
CA HIS A 34 15.46 -12.62 5.17
C HIS A 34 14.37 -12.99 4.16
N CYS A 35 14.77 -13.65 3.08
CA CYS A 35 13.87 -14.07 2.02
C CYS A 35 13.01 -15.26 2.50
N PRO A 36 11.67 -15.21 2.38
CA PRO A 36 10.82 -16.32 2.81
C PRO A 36 11.02 -17.59 1.95
N GLN A 37 11.60 -17.46 0.76
CA GLN A 37 11.78 -18.58 -0.18
C GLN A 37 13.15 -19.26 -0.05
N CYS A 38 14.24 -18.49 0.07
CA CYS A 38 15.61 -19.03 0.08
C CYS A 38 16.43 -18.67 1.33
N ALA A 39 15.84 -17.98 2.30
CA ALA A 39 16.51 -17.45 3.51
C ALA A 39 17.67 -16.47 3.26
N GLY A 40 17.91 -16.07 2.00
CA GLY A 40 18.93 -15.09 1.64
C GLY A 40 18.67 -13.70 2.20
N GLU A 41 19.74 -12.92 2.35
CA GLU A 41 19.75 -11.58 2.96
C GLU A 41 20.00 -10.46 1.95
N SER A 42 20.35 -10.81 0.71
CA SER A 42 20.65 -9.86 -0.36
C SER A 42 19.37 -9.45 -1.09
N PHE A 43 19.04 -8.16 -1.02
CA PHE A 43 17.85 -7.58 -1.62
C PHE A 43 18.16 -6.28 -2.36
N ALA A 44 17.50 -6.10 -3.50
CA ALA A 44 17.42 -4.83 -4.20
C ALA A 44 16.04 -4.19 -4.00
N ALA A 45 15.97 -2.86 -3.89
CA ALA A 45 14.69 -2.16 -3.83
C ALA A 45 13.94 -2.29 -5.17
N GLN A 46 12.64 -2.60 -5.11
CA GLN A 46 11.78 -2.73 -6.29
C GLN A 46 10.48 -1.94 -6.09
N GLY A 47 10.18 -1.04 -7.02
CA GLY A 47 8.87 -0.39 -7.07
C GLY A 47 7.81 -1.38 -7.56
N LEU A 48 6.71 -1.53 -6.81
CA LEU A 48 5.55 -2.31 -7.21
C LEU A 48 4.58 -1.40 -7.98
N ARG A 49 3.96 -1.93 -9.04
CA ARG A 49 2.99 -1.20 -9.85
C ARG A 49 1.74 -0.82 -9.07
N GLY A 50 1.45 -1.62 -8.03
CA GLY A 50 0.27 -1.49 -7.21
C GLY A 50 -1.02 -1.90 -7.90
N LEU A 51 -0.90 -2.81 -8.85
CA LEU A 51 -2.01 -3.51 -9.46
C LEU A 51 -2.13 -4.89 -8.80
N GLY A 52 -3.36 -5.36 -8.70
CA GLY A 52 -3.62 -6.70 -8.19
C GLY A 52 -5.09 -7.05 -8.26
N GLU A 53 -5.43 -8.13 -7.57
CA GLU A 53 -6.79 -8.65 -7.50
C GLU A 53 -7.18 -8.99 -6.06
N VAL A 54 -8.47 -8.89 -5.74
CA VAL A 54 -9.00 -9.28 -4.43
C VAL A 54 -8.89 -10.79 -4.28
N TYR A 55 -8.01 -11.25 -3.40
CA TYR A 55 -7.85 -12.66 -3.06
C TYR A 55 -8.95 -13.13 -2.08
N SER A 56 -9.26 -12.30 -1.08
CA SER A 56 -10.32 -12.53 -0.10
C SER A 56 -10.69 -11.20 0.53
N PHE A 57 -11.93 -11.05 1.01
CA PHE A 57 -12.39 -9.82 1.65
C PHE A 57 -13.39 -10.09 2.76
N THR A 58 -13.53 -9.11 3.65
CA THR A 58 -14.57 -9.06 4.68
C THR A 58 -15.09 -7.64 4.80
N GLN A 59 -16.30 -7.49 5.32
CA GLN A 59 -16.87 -6.20 5.65
C GLN A 59 -16.86 -6.01 7.16
N VAL A 60 -16.17 -4.95 7.59
CA VAL A 60 -16.08 -4.58 9.00
C VAL A 60 -17.25 -3.66 9.31
N HIS A 61 -18.19 -4.17 10.10
CA HIS A 61 -19.37 -3.44 10.56
C HIS A 61 -19.13 -2.72 11.89
N ASP A 62 -18.40 -3.37 12.79
CA ASP A 62 -18.01 -2.82 14.08
C ASP A 62 -16.52 -2.46 14.01
N ALA A 63 -16.23 -1.17 13.87
CA ALA A 63 -14.88 -0.69 13.64
C ALA A 63 -14.12 -0.55 14.96
N PRO A 64 -12.81 -0.88 14.98
CA PRO A 64 -11.97 -0.62 16.13
C PRO A 64 -11.81 0.89 16.36
N ALA A 65 -11.36 1.25 17.57
CA ALA A 65 -11.15 2.63 17.95
C ALA A 65 -10.27 3.39 16.94
N GLY A 66 -10.73 4.57 16.50
CA GLY A 66 -10.10 5.41 15.49
C GLY A 66 -10.53 5.15 14.04
N PHE A 67 -11.44 4.22 13.81
CA PHE A 67 -12.03 3.91 12.49
C PHE A 67 -13.56 3.96 12.49
N GLU A 68 -14.17 4.48 13.55
CA GLU A 68 -15.63 4.50 13.75
C GLU A 68 -16.34 5.26 12.63
N ASN A 69 -15.73 6.34 12.15
CA ASN A 69 -16.28 7.16 11.06
C ASN A 69 -16.16 6.51 9.67
N ASP A 70 -15.35 5.46 9.53
CA ASP A 70 -15.17 4.73 8.26
C ASP A 70 -16.10 3.51 8.17
N ALA A 71 -16.79 3.13 9.24
CA ALA A 71 -17.68 1.98 9.24
C ALA A 71 -19.00 2.25 8.47
N PRO A 72 -19.50 1.29 7.68
CA PRO A 72 -18.88 0.01 7.33
C PRO A 72 -17.85 0.16 6.21
N PHE A 73 -16.71 -0.53 6.33
CA PHE A 73 -15.68 -0.58 5.28
C PHE A 73 -15.29 -2.02 4.91
N PHE A 74 -14.76 -2.18 3.71
CA PHE A 74 -14.23 -3.46 3.25
C PHE A 74 -12.74 -3.58 3.56
N LEU A 75 -12.34 -4.69 4.16
CA LEU A 75 -10.95 -5.09 4.35
C LEU A 75 -10.65 -6.26 3.43
N ALA A 76 -9.61 -6.17 2.63
CA ALA A 76 -9.25 -7.18 1.65
C ALA A 76 -7.79 -7.65 1.78
N LEU A 77 -7.58 -8.91 1.43
CA LEU A 77 -6.30 -9.44 1.00
C LEU A 77 -6.21 -9.24 -0.51
N VAL A 78 -5.22 -8.48 -0.97
CA VAL A 78 -4.99 -8.18 -2.38
C VAL A 78 -3.73 -8.92 -2.81
N ARG A 79 -3.84 -9.77 -3.83
CA ARG A 79 -2.71 -10.40 -4.49
C ARG A 79 -2.19 -9.44 -5.56
N LEU A 80 -0.99 -8.91 -5.36
CA LEU A 80 -0.35 -8.04 -6.34
C LEU A 80 0.13 -8.82 -7.56
N ASP A 81 0.17 -8.18 -8.72
CA ASP A 81 0.67 -8.77 -9.96
C ASP A 81 2.11 -9.31 -9.80
N GLU A 82 2.93 -8.66 -8.98
CA GLU A 82 4.30 -9.09 -8.69
C GLU A 82 4.41 -10.29 -7.73
N GLY A 83 3.30 -10.73 -7.12
CA GLY A 83 3.23 -11.92 -6.26
C GLY A 83 2.86 -11.68 -4.79
N PRO A 84 3.31 -10.62 -4.10
CA PRO A 84 2.98 -10.43 -2.68
C PRO A 84 1.49 -10.30 -2.38
N LEU A 85 1.06 -10.86 -1.25
CA LEU A 85 -0.29 -10.71 -0.71
C LEU A 85 -0.29 -9.63 0.36
N VAL A 86 -1.12 -8.59 0.20
CA VAL A 86 -1.17 -7.44 1.09
C VAL A 86 -2.56 -7.25 1.71
N THR A 87 -2.60 -6.86 2.97
CA THR A 87 -3.85 -6.51 3.65
C THR A 87 -4.09 -5.01 3.53
N ALA A 88 -5.22 -4.61 2.99
CA ALA A 88 -5.59 -3.20 2.83
C ALA A 88 -7.10 -3.00 2.83
N GLN A 89 -7.55 -1.79 3.15
CA GLN A 89 -8.95 -1.42 2.97
C GLN A 89 -9.25 -1.17 1.48
N LEU A 90 -10.44 -1.57 1.05
CA LEU A 90 -10.98 -1.14 -0.23
C LEU A 90 -11.65 0.23 -0.08
N THR A 91 -11.56 1.05 -1.11
CA THR A 91 -12.14 2.39 -1.18
C THR A 91 -12.78 2.60 -2.54
N ASP A 92 -13.68 3.57 -2.65
CA ASP A 92 -14.45 3.85 -3.87
C ASP A 92 -15.19 2.59 -4.40
N VAL A 93 -15.71 1.76 -3.48
CA VAL A 93 -16.48 0.53 -3.78
C VAL A 93 -17.89 0.65 -3.23
N GLU A 94 -18.86 0.16 -4.01
CA GLU A 94 -20.23 -0.10 -3.55
C GLU A 94 -20.33 -1.54 -3.05
N ARG A 95 -21.25 -1.82 -2.10
CA ARG A 95 -21.30 -3.11 -1.40
C ARG A 95 -21.48 -4.29 -2.36
N GLU A 96 -22.28 -4.12 -3.39
CA GLU A 96 -22.67 -5.15 -4.36
C GLU A 96 -21.56 -5.43 -5.38
N THR A 97 -20.51 -4.60 -5.41
CA THR A 97 -19.46 -4.67 -6.44
C THR A 97 -18.27 -5.54 -6.04
N VAL A 98 -18.06 -5.77 -4.74
CA VAL A 98 -16.87 -6.47 -4.25
C VAL A 98 -17.01 -7.98 -4.40
N HIS A 99 -16.06 -8.59 -5.13
CA HIS A 99 -15.98 -10.03 -5.34
C HIS A 99 -14.53 -10.50 -5.40
N ILE A 100 -14.31 -11.80 -5.12
CA ILE A 100 -12.99 -12.42 -5.26
C ILE A 100 -12.61 -12.41 -6.75
N GLY A 101 -11.36 -12.04 -7.04
CA GLY A 101 -10.84 -11.84 -8.40
C GLY A 101 -11.08 -10.44 -8.96
N MET A 102 -11.74 -9.53 -8.22
CA MET A 102 -11.96 -8.16 -8.68
C MET A 102 -10.61 -7.44 -8.88
N PRO A 103 -10.34 -6.86 -10.06
CA PRO A 103 -9.12 -6.12 -10.32
C PRO A 103 -9.12 -4.78 -9.58
N VAL A 104 -8.01 -4.47 -8.93
CA VAL A 104 -7.84 -3.27 -8.10
C VAL A 104 -6.51 -2.58 -8.37
N GLU A 105 -6.48 -1.28 -8.08
CA GLU A 105 -5.27 -0.46 -8.12
C GLU A 105 -5.05 0.27 -6.79
N MET A 106 -3.78 0.47 -6.45
CA MET A 106 -3.36 1.16 -5.24
C MET A 106 -3.59 2.67 -5.36
N VAL A 107 -4.12 3.24 -4.29
CA VAL A 107 -4.26 4.69 -4.10
C VAL A 107 -3.76 5.10 -2.73
N THR A 108 -3.08 6.24 -2.67
CA THR A 108 -2.65 6.85 -1.40
C THR A 108 -3.83 7.54 -0.73
N ARG A 109 -4.15 7.13 0.50
CA ARG A 109 -5.24 7.69 1.31
C ARG A 109 -4.77 7.94 2.75
N LYS A 110 -5.52 8.76 3.49
CA LYS A 110 -5.34 8.87 4.94
C LYS A 110 -5.72 7.51 5.56
N LEU A 111 -4.80 6.92 6.32
CA LEU A 111 -5.02 5.67 7.05
C LEU A 111 -5.54 5.94 8.45
N ARG A 112 -4.94 6.91 9.15
CA ARG A 112 -5.35 7.32 10.50
C ARG A 112 -4.73 8.65 10.89
N GLU A 113 -5.16 9.17 12.02
CA GLU A 113 -4.66 10.39 12.65
C GLU A 113 -4.20 10.05 14.08
N ASP A 114 -2.98 10.46 14.47
CA ASP A 114 -2.38 10.11 15.77
C ASP A 114 -2.80 11.09 16.90
N GLY A 115 -4.10 11.32 17.06
CA GLY A 115 -4.68 12.29 18.01
C GLY A 115 -4.82 13.72 17.45
N GLU A 116 -5.43 14.64 18.21
CA GLU A 116 -5.80 16.00 17.73
C GLU A 116 -4.62 16.86 17.26
N ARG A 117 -3.44 16.68 17.87
CA ARG A 117 -2.19 17.35 17.47
C ARG A 117 -1.19 16.36 16.86
N GLY A 118 -1.71 15.23 16.40
CA GLY A 118 -0.96 14.09 15.91
C GLY A 118 -0.51 14.23 14.46
N MET A 119 0.26 13.25 14.03
CA MET A 119 0.62 13.10 12.62
C MET A 119 -0.56 12.50 11.83
N LEU A 120 -0.83 13.07 10.65
CA LEU A 120 -1.65 12.42 9.63
C LEU A 120 -0.85 11.30 8.98
N VAL A 121 -1.32 10.08 9.13
CA VAL A 121 -0.66 8.90 8.58
C VAL A 121 -1.32 8.54 7.26
N TYR A 122 -0.58 8.66 6.17
CA TYR A 122 -1.00 8.21 4.84
C TYR A 122 -0.48 6.80 4.54
N GLY A 123 -1.07 6.16 3.54
CA GLY A 123 -0.59 4.91 2.99
C GLY A 123 -1.53 4.35 1.93
N TYR A 124 -1.32 3.11 1.53
CA TYR A 124 -2.10 2.48 0.48
C TYR A 124 -3.48 2.01 0.97
N LYS A 125 -4.51 2.34 0.18
CA LYS A 125 -5.78 1.61 0.07
C LYS A 125 -5.90 1.12 -1.38
N PHE A 126 -6.87 0.27 -1.67
CA PHE A 126 -7.12 -0.20 -3.03
C PHE A 126 -8.51 0.24 -3.50
N ARG A 127 -8.63 0.65 -4.75
CA ARG A 127 -9.92 0.91 -5.39
C ARG A 127 -10.10 0.01 -6.62
N PRO A 128 -11.33 -0.19 -7.11
CA PRO A 128 -11.56 -0.86 -8.38
C PRO A 128 -10.79 -0.17 -9.49
N LEU A 129 -10.26 -0.97 -10.42
CA LEU A 129 -9.49 -0.45 -11.53
C LEU A 129 -10.35 0.48 -12.42
N LEU A 130 -10.02 1.77 -12.45
CA LEU A 130 -10.74 2.76 -13.27
C LEU A 130 -10.30 2.64 -14.73
N ARG A 131 -11.11 1.94 -15.55
CA ARG A 131 -10.93 1.55 -16.98
C ARG A 131 -10.35 0.16 -17.17
N GLN A 132 -11.04 -0.62 -18.01
CA GLN A 132 -10.53 -1.87 -18.59
C GLN A 132 -9.18 -1.60 -19.26
N ARG A 133 -8.13 -2.17 -18.67
CA ARG A 133 -6.74 -2.04 -19.07
C ARG A 133 -6.56 -2.47 -20.53
N ARG A 134 -5.88 -1.65 -21.34
CA ARG A 134 -5.09 -2.18 -22.47
C ARG A 134 -3.80 -2.76 -21.86
N PRO A 135 -3.48 -4.06 -22.07
CA PRO A 135 -2.40 -4.74 -21.36
C PRO A 135 -1.01 -4.08 -21.47
N ASP A 136 -0.79 -3.25 -22.50
CA ASP A 136 0.51 -2.66 -22.84
C ASP A 136 0.81 -1.29 -22.22
N GLU A 137 -0.14 -0.67 -21.51
CA GLU A 137 0.06 0.68 -20.97
C GLU A 137 0.72 0.62 -19.59
N ALA A 138 2.01 0.95 -19.54
CA ALA A 138 2.75 1.08 -18.29
C ALA A 138 2.19 2.27 -17.48
N VAL A 139 1.76 2.00 -16.24
CA VAL A 139 1.43 3.06 -15.28
C VAL A 139 2.72 3.81 -14.97
N ALA A 140 2.94 4.93 -15.64
CA ALA A 140 4.08 5.80 -15.38
C ALA A 140 3.89 6.43 -13.99
N LEU A 141 4.68 5.98 -13.02
CA LEU A 141 4.81 6.71 -11.76
C LEU A 141 5.29 8.13 -12.09
N PRO A 142 4.64 9.18 -11.58
CA PRO A 142 5.14 10.53 -11.77
C PRO A 142 6.58 10.61 -11.26
N ALA A 143 7.46 11.24 -12.05
CA ALA A 143 8.85 11.45 -11.68
C ALA A 143 8.94 12.02 -10.26
N ARG A 144 9.98 11.61 -9.50
CA ARG A 144 10.19 12.06 -8.12
C ARG A 144 9.99 13.57 -8.04
N VAL A 145 8.93 14.01 -7.36
CA VAL A 145 8.79 15.41 -6.96
C VAL A 145 9.95 15.67 -6.00
N ARG A 146 10.97 16.39 -6.48
CA ARG A 146 12.03 16.90 -5.61
C ARG A 146 11.36 17.89 -4.68
N VAL A 147 11.12 17.48 -3.44
CA VAL A 147 10.80 18.42 -2.38
C VAL A 147 12.07 19.26 -2.22
N PRO A 148 12.04 20.58 -2.48
CA PRO A 148 13.18 21.44 -2.20
C PRO A 148 13.49 21.26 -0.71
N ALA A 149 14.77 21.02 -0.38
CA ALA A 149 15.20 21.04 1.01
C ALA A 149 14.75 22.38 1.59
N THR A 150 13.79 22.37 2.50
CA THR A 150 13.42 23.55 3.27
C THR A 150 14.69 24.04 3.92
N GLU A 151 15.18 25.20 3.49
CA GLU A 151 16.23 25.93 4.17
C GLU A 151 15.85 25.97 5.65
N ALA A 152 16.76 25.46 6.48
CA ALA A 152 16.62 25.53 7.92
C ALA A 152 16.34 27.00 8.28
N VAL A 153 15.14 27.26 8.79
CA VAL A 153 14.84 28.53 9.45
C VAL A 153 15.68 28.54 10.73
N ALA A 154 16.88 29.09 10.62
CA ALA A 154 17.72 29.46 11.74
C ALA A 154 17.11 30.69 12.39
N ALA A 155 16.69 30.55 13.64
CA ALA A 155 16.46 31.63 14.60
C ALA A 155 17.29 31.29 15.84
#